data_AF-A0A4Q5B0Z3-F1
#
_entry.id   AF-A0A4Q5B0Z3-F1
#
_cell.length_a   1.000
_cell.length_b   1.000
_cell.length_c   1.000
_cell.angle_alpha   90.00
_cell.angle_beta   90.00
_cell.angle_gamma   90.00
#
_symmetry.space_group_name_H-M   'P 1'
#
loop_
_entity.id
_entity.type
_entity.pdbx_description
1 polymer ?
#
loop_
_entity_poly.entity_id
_entity_poly.type
_entity_poly.pdbx_seq_one_letter_code
_entity_poly.pdbx_strand_id
1 'polypeptide(L)'
;MRRNGHDRNGRQRWQCDTCKATTTATIESRSRASTLRAFLDWLLEAAPQRRLGCDARTFRRRSAWCWDLEPRIHPDGVVHHVVMADGTYVNGWCLLTAVDGNDGEALAWQ
;
A
#
# COMPACT_ATOMS: atom_id res chain seq x y z
N MET A 1 -2.08 0.74 -15.58
CA MET A 1 -0.86 0.29 -16.29
C MET A 1 -1.26 -0.82 -17.25
N ARG A 2 -0.70 -0.82 -18.45
CA ARG A 2 -0.97 -1.84 -19.48
C ARG A 2 0.28 -2.63 -19.85
N ARG A 3 0.10 -3.87 -20.35
CA ARG A 3 1.21 -4.65 -20.93
C ARG A 3 1.74 -3.92 -22.17
N ASN A 4 3.06 -3.82 -22.29
CA ASN A 4 3.74 -3.10 -23.37
C ASN A 4 4.89 -3.94 -23.97
N GLY A 5 4.58 -5.16 -24.39
CA GLY A 5 5.55 -6.10 -24.96
C GLY A 5 6.59 -6.58 -23.94
N HIS A 6 7.72 -7.06 -24.45
CA HIS A 6 8.82 -7.58 -23.64
C HIS A 6 10.09 -6.73 -23.79
N ASP A 7 11.03 -6.86 -22.86
CA ASP A 7 12.39 -6.34 -23.02
C ASP A 7 13.28 -7.31 -23.81
N ARG A 8 14.54 -6.91 -24.06
CA ARG A 8 15.52 -7.73 -24.78
C ARG A 8 15.80 -9.10 -24.15
N ASN A 9 15.47 -9.25 -22.86
CA ASN A 9 15.64 -10.47 -22.09
C ASN A 9 14.32 -11.24 -21.93
N GLY A 10 13.29 -10.88 -22.70
CA GLY A 10 11.98 -11.54 -22.66
C GLY A 10 11.16 -11.23 -21.41
N ARG A 11 11.49 -10.19 -20.62
CA ARG A 11 10.67 -9.82 -19.45
C ARG A 11 9.53 -8.91 -19.84
N GLN A 12 8.36 -9.14 -19.24
CA GLN A 12 7.17 -8.32 -19.49
C GLN A 12 7.42 -6.87 -19.09
N ARG A 13 7.26 -5.96 -20.06
CA ARG A 13 7.31 -4.52 -19.85
C ARG A 13 5.90 -3.97 -19.65
N TRP A 14 5.78 -2.96 -18.81
CA TRP A 14 4.54 -2.28 -18.46
C TRP A 14 4.64 -0.82 -18.86
N GLN A 15 3.51 -0.22 -19.23
CA GLN A 15 3.41 1.20 -19.50
C GLN A 15 2.35 1.84 -18.61
N CYS A 16 2.66 3.01 -18.06
CA CYS A 16 1.71 3.86 -17.36
C CYS A 16 0.72 4.46 -18.35
N ASP A 17 -0.58 4.36 -18.06
CA ASP A 17 -1.61 4.87 -18.97
C ASP A 17 -1.67 6.41 -18.97
N THR A 18 -1.28 7.04 -17.86
CA THR A 18 -1.28 8.49 -17.66
C THR A 18 -0.04 9.15 -18.27
N CYS A 19 1.17 8.85 -17.78
CA CYS A 19 2.39 9.54 -18.18
C CYS A 19 3.20 8.82 -19.27
N LYS A 20 2.74 7.65 -19.74
CA LYS A 20 3.41 6.80 -20.76
C LYS A 20 4.79 6.27 -20.39
N ALA A 21 5.26 6.49 -19.17
CA ALA A 21 6.49 5.89 -18.64
C ALA A 21 6.43 4.37 -18.72
N THR A 22 7.57 3.73 -19.05
CA THR A 22 7.68 2.28 -19.17
C THR A 22 8.59 1.70 -18.11
N THR A 23 8.23 0.55 -17.57
CA THR A 23 9.02 -0.16 -16.55
C THR A 23 8.95 -1.68 -16.76
N THR A 24 9.87 -2.40 -16.13
CA THR A 24 9.89 -3.87 -16.08
C THR A 24 9.93 -4.28 -14.61
N ALA A 25 9.10 -5.26 -14.21
CA ALA A 25 9.14 -5.75 -12.84
C ALA A 25 10.45 -6.52 -12.59
N THR A 26 11.19 -6.16 -11.54
CA THR A 26 12.38 -6.89 -11.12
C THR A 26 11.97 -8.05 -10.20
N ILE A 27 12.87 -9.02 -10.03
CA ILE A 27 12.65 -10.12 -9.05
C ILE A 27 12.46 -9.52 -7.66
N GLU A 28 13.27 -8.52 -7.31
CA GLU A 28 13.19 -7.82 -6.04
C GLU A 28 11.85 -7.10 -5.86
N SER A 29 11.38 -6.34 -6.85
CA SER A 29 10.10 -5.62 -6.75
C SER A 29 8.92 -6.57 -6.60
N ARG A 30 8.97 -7.73 -7.27
CA ARG A 30 7.97 -8.80 -7.11
C ARG A 30 8.02 -9.42 -5.71
N SER A 31 9.22 -9.68 -5.20
CA SER A 31 9.44 -10.24 -3.85
C SER A 31 8.97 -9.29 -2.74
N ARG A 32 9.28 -7.99 -2.87
CA ARG A 32 8.76 -6.95 -1.95
C ARG A 32 7.24 -6.87 -2.02
N ALA A 33 6.66 -6.89 -3.22
CA ALA A 33 5.20 -6.89 -3.37
C ALA A 33 4.53 -8.14 -2.77
N SER A 34 5.13 -9.33 -2.89
CA SER A 34 4.59 -10.53 -2.21
C SER A 34 4.73 -10.47 -0.70
N THR A 35 5.84 -9.91 -0.21
CA THR A 35 6.07 -9.73 1.23
C THR A 35 5.08 -8.74 1.83
N LEU A 36 4.81 -7.64 1.15
CA LEU A 36 3.82 -6.64 1.58
C LEU A 36 2.41 -7.23 1.62
N ARG A 37 2.00 -8.02 0.62
CA ARG A 37 0.69 -8.70 0.67
C ARG A 37 0.57 -9.61 1.89
N ALA A 38 1.56 -10.48 2.10
CA ALA A 38 1.55 -11.37 3.26
C ALA A 38 1.58 -10.62 4.60
N PHE A 39 2.23 -9.45 4.64
CA PHE A 39 2.20 -8.56 5.80
C PHE A 39 0.82 -7.96 6.04
N LEU A 40 0.16 -7.43 5.01
CA LEU A 40 -1.19 -6.87 5.11
C LEU A 40 -2.23 -7.94 5.46
N ASP A 41 -2.15 -9.14 4.86
CA ASP A 41 -3.02 -10.26 5.19
C ASP A 41 -2.89 -10.64 6.67
N TRP A 42 -1.66 -10.67 7.20
CA TRP A 42 -1.40 -10.93 8.62
C TRP A 42 -1.85 -9.80 9.55
N LEU A 43 -1.72 -8.54 9.11
CA LEU A 43 -2.01 -7.35 9.92
C LEU A 43 -3.52 -7.03 9.98
N LEU A 44 -4.19 -7.12 8.83
CA LEU A 44 -5.59 -6.70 8.65
C LEU A 44 -6.58 -7.84 8.86
N GLU A 45 -6.22 -9.07 8.50
CA GLU A 45 -7.05 -10.23 8.78
C GLU A 45 -6.56 -10.94 10.05
N ALA A 46 -7.45 -11.68 10.71
CA ALA A 46 -7.06 -12.64 11.74
C ALA A 46 -6.30 -13.86 11.15
N ALA A 47 -5.59 -13.70 10.03
CA ALA A 47 -4.74 -14.72 9.41
C ALA A 47 -3.57 -14.98 10.37
N PRO A 48 -3.65 -16.05 11.17
CA PRO A 48 -2.67 -16.25 12.23
C PRO A 48 -1.35 -16.63 11.57
N GLN A 49 -0.25 -16.21 12.19
CA GLN A 49 1.12 -16.39 11.68
C GLN A 49 1.44 -17.84 11.26
N ARG A 50 0.71 -18.83 11.80
CA ARG A 50 0.73 -20.26 11.42
C ARG A 50 0.31 -20.56 9.97
N ARG A 51 -0.44 -19.68 9.31
CA ARG A 51 -0.83 -19.83 7.89
C ARG A 51 0.30 -19.44 6.95
N LEU A 52 1.34 -18.78 7.45
CA LEU A 52 2.51 -18.43 6.67
C LEU A 52 3.40 -19.67 6.51
N GLY A 53 3.86 -19.95 5.28
CA GLY A 53 4.73 -21.09 4.98
C GLY A 53 6.17 -20.96 5.52
N CYS A 54 6.40 -20.15 6.54
CA CYS A 54 7.69 -19.95 7.17
C CYS A 54 7.56 -19.71 8.67
N ASP A 55 8.65 -19.87 9.41
CA ASP A 55 8.68 -19.58 10.83
C ASP A 55 8.41 -18.09 11.13
N ALA A 56 7.88 -17.84 12.33
CA ALA A 56 7.47 -16.51 12.76
C ALA A 56 8.62 -15.49 12.78
N ARG A 57 9.85 -15.93 13.10
CA ARG A 57 11.04 -15.06 13.16
C ARG A 57 11.47 -14.64 11.76
N THR A 58 11.46 -15.58 10.81
CA THR A 58 11.77 -15.31 9.41
C THR A 58 10.75 -14.37 8.78
N PHE A 59 9.45 -14.56 9.06
CA PHE A 59 8.43 -13.65 8.58
C PHE A 59 8.68 -12.22 9.07
N ARG A 60 8.79 -12.02 10.40
CA ARG A 60 9.03 -10.69 10.98
C ARG A 60 10.28 -10.02 10.41
N ARG A 61 11.37 -10.77 10.21
CA ARG A 61 12.60 -10.24 9.59
C ARG A 61 12.36 -9.79 8.14
N ARG A 62 11.60 -10.55 7.36
CA ARG A 62 11.32 -10.23 5.94
C ARG A 62 10.36 -9.06 5.79
N SER A 63 9.36 -8.95 6.66
CA SER A 63 8.35 -7.88 6.61
C SER A 63 8.70 -6.64 7.42
N ALA A 64 9.84 -6.61 8.13
CA ALA A 64 10.23 -5.49 9.00
C ALA A 64 10.13 -4.12 8.29
N TRP A 65 10.60 -4.04 7.04
CA TRP A 65 10.55 -2.80 6.24
C TRP A 65 9.13 -2.30 5.94
N CYS A 66 8.10 -3.16 6.08
CA CYS A 66 6.72 -2.75 5.83
C CYS A 66 6.21 -1.79 6.91
N TRP A 67 6.82 -1.78 8.11
CA TRP A 67 6.53 -0.81 9.16
C TRP A 67 7.01 0.61 8.82
N ASP A 68 8.00 0.72 7.95
CA ASP A 68 8.55 2.01 7.50
C ASP A 68 7.76 2.58 6.30
N LEU A 69 6.67 1.93 5.89
CA LEU A 69 5.80 2.46 4.85
C LEU A 69 5.03 3.65 5.40
N GLU A 70 5.07 4.75 4.65
CA GLU A 70 4.25 5.93 4.87
C GLU A 70 3.08 5.87 3.87
N PRO A 71 1.89 5.41 4.28
CA PRO A 71 0.73 5.44 3.40
C PRO A 71 0.43 6.90 3.04
N ARG A 72 0.02 7.13 1.78
CA ARG A 72 -0.43 8.44 1.34
C ARG A 72 -1.80 8.26 0.72
N ILE A 73 -2.79 9.01 1.20
CA ILE A 73 -4.04 9.18 0.47
C ILE A 73 -3.76 10.24 -0.57
N HIS A 74 -3.79 9.85 -1.84
CA HIS A 74 -3.64 10.80 -2.93
C HIS A 74 -4.96 11.55 -3.09
N PRO A 75 -4.94 12.88 -3.26
CA PRO A 75 -6.13 13.61 -3.65
C PRO A 75 -6.67 12.99 -4.95
N ASP A 76 -7.92 12.56 -4.92
CA ASP A 76 -8.64 12.03 -6.07
C ASP A 76 -9.05 13.14 -7.07
N GLY A 77 -8.91 14.40 -6.66
CA GLY A 77 -9.30 15.58 -7.43
C GLY A 77 -10.79 15.89 -7.35
N VAL A 78 -11.53 15.20 -6.47
CA VAL A 78 -12.95 15.42 -6.23
C VAL A 78 -13.12 16.64 -5.32
N VAL A 79 -14.16 17.44 -5.61
CA VAL A 79 -14.57 18.54 -4.73
C VAL A 79 -15.63 18.00 -3.79
N HIS A 80 -15.29 17.88 -2.52
CA HIS A 80 -16.19 17.42 -1.46
C HIS A 80 -17.05 18.59 -0.97
N HIS A 81 -18.37 18.40 -0.89
CA HIS A 81 -19.30 19.45 -0.44
C HIS A 81 -19.12 19.77 1.05
N VAL A 82 -18.81 18.77 1.86
CA VAL A 82 -18.50 18.90 3.29
C VAL A 82 -17.30 18.02 3.61
N VAL A 83 -16.31 18.60 4.31
CA VAL A 83 -15.19 17.86 4.88
C VAL A 83 -15.30 17.95 6.39
N MET A 84 -15.29 16.80 7.06
CA MET A 84 -15.20 16.70 8.51
C MET A 84 -13.78 16.33 8.90
N ALA A 85 -13.30 16.87 10.01
CA ALA A 85 -12.01 16.52 10.58
C ALA A 85 -12.21 15.97 11.99
N ASP A 86 -11.62 14.81 12.28
CA ASP A 86 -11.62 14.19 13.60
C ASP A 86 -10.20 13.78 13.99
N GLY A 87 -9.96 13.54 15.29
CA GLY A 87 -8.66 13.15 15.78
C GLY A 87 -8.70 12.19 16.97
N THR A 88 -7.75 11.26 17.00
CA THR A 88 -7.55 10.33 18.12
C THR A 88 -6.09 10.32 18.55
N TYR A 89 -5.85 10.42 19.86
CA TYR A 89 -4.51 10.34 20.42
C TYR A 89 -4.01 8.89 20.54
N VAL A 90 -2.82 8.63 20.01
CA VAL A 90 -2.11 7.35 20.07
C VAL A 90 -0.66 7.59 20.46
N ASN A 91 -0.22 7.04 21.60
CA ASN A 91 1.17 7.13 22.08
C ASN A 91 1.77 8.56 22.07
N GLY A 92 0.96 9.57 22.43
CA GLY A 92 1.40 10.98 22.47
C GLY A 92 1.41 11.68 21.11
N TRP A 93 1.05 10.99 20.03
CA TRP A 93 0.73 11.57 18.73
C TRP A 93 -0.79 11.73 18.58
N CYS A 94 -1.24 12.74 17.83
CA CYS A 94 -2.64 12.88 17.45
C CYS A 94 -2.77 12.49 15.98
N LEU A 95 -3.44 11.38 15.71
CA LEU A 95 -3.84 11.02 14.36
C LEU A 95 -5.02 11.92 13.99
N LEU A 96 -4.84 12.80 13.02
CA LEU A 96 -5.93 13.62 12.48
C LEU A 96 -6.39 13.01 11.17
N THR A 97 -7.70 12.84 10.98
CA THR A 97 -8.29 12.28 9.77
C THR A 97 -9.30 13.26 9.18
N ALA A 98 -9.20 13.51 7.88
CA ALA A 98 -10.23 14.20 7.10
C ALA A 98 -11.14 13.16 6.43
N VAL A 99 -12.44 13.36 6.50
CA VAL A 99 -13.47 12.45 5.95
C VAL A 99 -14.52 13.23 5.18
N ASP A 100 -15.04 12.63 4.11
CA ASP A 100 -16.19 13.17 3.37
C ASP A 100 -17.44 13.15 4.27
N GLY A 101 -18.15 14.28 4.32
CA GLY A 101 -19.34 14.45 5.16
C GLY A 101 -20.59 13.67 4.71
N ASN A 102 -20.60 13.16 3.48
CA ASN A 102 -21.73 12.50 2.86
C ASN A 102 -21.66 10.97 2.99
N ASP A 103 -20.50 10.36 2.75
CA ASP A 103 -20.32 8.89 2.79
C ASP A 103 -19.30 8.39 3.82
N GLY A 104 -18.53 9.30 4.44
CA GLY A 104 -17.52 8.97 5.44
C GLY A 104 -16.21 8.42 4.87
N GLU A 105 -15.96 8.55 3.56
CA GLU A 105 -14.69 8.15 2.95
C GLU A 105 -13.52 8.98 3.51
N ALA A 106 -12.40 8.33 3.84
CA ALA A 106 -11.20 9.02 4.32
C ALA A 106 -10.46 9.73 3.18
N LEU A 107 -10.28 11.05 3.33
CA LEU A 107 -9.71 11.93 2.31
C LEU A 107 -8.21 12.20 2.52
N ALA A 108 -7.79 12.32 3.77
CA ALA A 108 -6.39 12.56 4.16
C ALA A 108 -6.19 12.27 5.65
N TRP A 109 -4.94 12.10 6.07
CA TRP A 109 -4.58 11.98 7.48
C TRP A 109 -3.16 12.51 7.75
N GLN A 110 -2.85 12.81 9.01
CA GLN A 110 -1.53 13.20 9.53
C GLN A 110 -1.30 12.63 10.93
#